data_AF-A0A316R148-F1
#
_entry.id   AF-A0A316R148-F1
#
_cell.length_a   1.000
_cell.length_b   1.000
_cell.length_c   1.000
_cell.angle_alpha   90.00
_cell.angle_beta   90.00
_cell.angle_gamma   90.00
#
_symmetry.space_group_name_H-M   'P 1'
#
loop_
_entity.id
_entity.type
_entity.pdbx_description
1 polymer ?
#
loop_
_entity_poly.entity_id
_entity_poly.type
_entity_poly.pdbx_seq_one_letter_code
_entity_poly.pdbx_strand_id
1 'polypeptide(L)'
;MEFLEEYHLLGLVIGVSTFLIIGLFHPIVVKVEYYWGTRYWWVFLLLGILGVAGSLITDNVLFAALLGVFSFSSFWTIKEIFEQEERVRKGWFPKNPNRVYSWDNESNKTE
;
A
#
# COMPACT_ATOMS: atom_id res chain seq x y z
N MET A 1 -4.09 -11.98 -25.20
CA MET A 1 -5.47 -11.77 -24.70
C MET A 1 -6.37 -12.86 -25.24
N GLU A 2 -6.38 -13.11 -26.55
CA GLU A 2 -7.19 -14.17 -27.19
C GLU A 2 -7.14 -15.52 -26.47
N PHE A 3 -5.95 -16.07 -26.17
CA PHE A 3 -5.85 -17.32 -25.39
C PHE A 3 -6.46 -17.24 -23.97
N LEU A 4 -6.31 -16.12 -23.26
CA LEU A 4 -6.88 -15.99 -21.91
C LEU A 4 -8.40 -15.85 -21.93
N GLU A 5 -8.93 -15.23 -22.97
CA GLU A 5 -10.36 -15.04 -23.17
C GLU A 5 -11.03 -16.31 -23.69
N GLU A 6 -10.40 -17.00 -24.65
CA GLU A 6 -10.85 -18.25 -25.24
C GLU A 6 -11.02 -19.36 -24.19
N TYR A 7 -10.13 -19.41 -23.20
CA TYR A 7 -10.20 -20.37 -22.10
C TYR A 7 -10.86 -19.81 -20.82
N HIS A 8 -11.48 -18.62 -20.87
CA HIS A 8 -12.08 -17.94 -19.71
C HIS A 8 -11.14 -17.73 -18.50
N LEU A 9 -9.82 -17.74 -18.73
CA LEU A 9 -8.79 -17.60 -17.71
C LEU A 9 -8.55 -16.14 -17.31
N LEU A 10 -9.01 -15.17 -18.10
CA LEU A 10 -8.78 -13.75 -17.87
C LEU A 10 -9.18 -13.31 -16.46
N GLY A 11 -10.40 -13.67 -16.01
CA GLY A 11 -10.88 -13.32 -14.67
C GLY A 11 -10.06 -13.97 -13.56
N LEU A 12 -9.61 -15.21 -13.76
CA LEU A 12 -8.76 -15.91 -12.79
C LEU A 12 -7.38 -15.25 -12.69
N VAL A 13 -6.78 -14.87 -13.81
CA VAL A 13 -5.50 -14.15 -13.84
C VAL A 13 -5.62 -12.78 -13.18
N ILE A 14 -6.69 -12.03 -13.43
CA ILE A 14 -6.97 -10.76 -12.74
C ILE A 14 -7.08 -10.98 -11.23
N GLY A 15 -7.85 -11.99 -10.80
CA GLY A 15 -8.06 -12.30 -9.39
C GLY A 15 -6.77 -12.66 -8.65
N VAL A 16 -5.96 -13.58 -9.19
CA VAL A 16 -4.68 -13.98 -8.59
C VAL A 16 -3.71 -12.79 -8.56
N SER A 17 -3.60 -12.05 -9.65
CA SER A 17 -2.72 -10.88 -9.72
C SER A 17 -3.15 -9.80 -8.74
N THR A 18 -4.46 -9.57 -8.58
CA THR A 18 -5.02 -8.64 -7.60
C THR A 18 -4.65 -9.03 -6.18
N PHE A 19 -4.84 -10.30 -5.83
CA PHE A 19 -4.47 -10.82 -4.51
C PHE A 19 -2.98 -10.64 -4.22
N LEU A 20 -2.11 -10.90 -5.22
CA LEU A 20 -0.67 -10.69 -5.10
C LEU A 20 -0.30 -9.21 -4.91
N ILE A 21 -0.95 -8.30 -5.65
CA ILE A 21 -0.72 -6.85 -5.50
C ILE A 21 -1.08 -6.42 -4.07
N ILE A 22 -2.28 -6.72 -3.61
CA ILE A 22 -2.73 -6.35 -2.25
C ILE A 22 -1.83 -7.00 -1.19
N GLY A 23 -1.53 -8.28 -1.36
CA GLY A 23 -0.63 -9.03 -0.46
C GLY A 23 0.78 -8.44 -0.38
N LEU A 24 1.29 -7.85 -1.47
CA LEU A 24 2.58 -7.16 -1.50
C LEU A 24 2.55 -5.82 -0.77
N PHE A 25 1.43 -5.09 -0.83
CA PHE A 25 1.32 -3.79 -0.16
C PHE A 25 1.35 -3.91 1.37
N HIS A 26 0.82 -4.98 1.96
CA HIS A 26 0.88 -5.21 3.41
C HIS A 26 2.30 -5.16 4.01
N PRO A 27 3.27 -5.97 3.56
CA PRO A 27 4.65 -5.90 4.06
C PRO A 27 5.34 -4.59 3.66
N ILE A 28 4.96 -3.97 2.53
CA ILE A 28 5.47 -2.64 2.15
C ILE A 28 5.08 -1.60 3.21
N VAL A 29 3.82 -1.56 3.64
CA VAL A 29 3.34 -0.60 4.66
C VAL A 29 4.16 -0.74 5.94
N VAL A 30 4.31 -1.97 6.44
CA VAL A 30 5.05 -2.24 7.69
C VAL A 30 6.50 -1.79 7.56
N LYS A 31 7.17 -2.09 6.43
CA LYS A 31 8.55 -1.65 6.20
C LYS A 31 8.66 -0.14 6.07
N VAL A 32 7.72 0.50 5.37
CA VAL A 32 7.76 1.95 5.20
C VAL A 32 7.58 2.66 6.52
N GLU A 33 6.63 2.24 7.35
CA GLU A 33 6.47 2.78 8.69
C GLU A 33 7.71 2.50 9.55
N TYR A 34 8.25 1.28 9.51
CA TYR A 34 9.42 0.91 10.33
C TYR A 34 10.66 1.75 10.02
N TYR A 35 10.98 2.00 8.75
CA TYR A 35 12.19 2.75 8.36
C TYR A 35 11.98 4.25 8.26
N TRP A 36 10.83 4.70 7.75
CA TRP A 36 10.58 6.11 7.43
C TRP A 36 9.39 6.72 8.16
N GLY A 37 8.57 5.90 8.83
CA GLY A 37 7.34 6.33 9.49
C GLY A 37 6.28 6.85 8.52
N THR A 38 5.50 7.81 8.98
CA THR A 38 4.39 8.44 8.25
C THR A 38 4.82 9.57 7.29
N ARG A 39 6.11 9.90 7.18
CA ARG A 39 6.59 11.09 6.44
C ARG A 39 6.37 11.01 4.92
N TYR A 40 6.46 9.82 4.33
CA TYR A 40 6.42 9.62 2.87
C TYR A 40 5.06 9.16 2.35
N TRP A 41 3.98 9.45 3.08
CA TRP A 41 2.62 9.12 2.66
C TRP A 41 2.27 9.67 1.26
N TRP A 42 2.81 10.84 0.90
CA TRP A 42 2.55 11.51 -0.38
C TRP A 42 3.10 10.74 -1.59
N VAL A 43 4.09 9.86 -1.39
CA VAL A 43 4.62 9.00 -2.47
C VAL A 43 3.53 8.04 -2.93
N PHE A 44 2.78 7.46 -2.00
CA PHE A 44 1.65 6.57 -2.32
C PHE A 44 0.49 7.32 -2.97
N LEU A 45 0.28 8.59 -2.63
CA LEU A 45 -0.69 9.44 -3.30
C LEU A 45 -0.30 9.64 -4.77
N LEU A 46 0.96 9.98 -5.03
CA LEU A 46 1.49 10.15 -6.40
C LEU A 46 1.37 8.84 -7.19
N LEU A 47 1.81 7.72 -6.61
CA LEU A 47 1.70 6.39 -7.23
C LEU A 47 0.26 6.02 -7.57
N GLY A 48 -0.68 6.31 -6.67
CA GLY A 48 -2.10 6.07 -6.92
C GLY A 48 -2.65 6.93 -8.06
N ILE A 49 -2.30 8.22 -8.11
CA ILE A 49 -2.73 9.11 -9.21
C ILE A 49 -2.15 8.65 -10.56
N LEU A 50 -0.86 8.30 -10.59
CA LEU A 50 -0.21 7.79 -11.80
C LEU A 50 -0.83 6.47 -12.26
N GLY A 51 -1.15 5.57 -11.32
CA GLY A 51 -1.83 4.33 -11.65
C GLY A 51 -3.25 4.55 -12.17
N VAL A 52 -4.02 5.50 -11.62
CA VAL A 52 -5.37 5.85 -12.12
C VAL A 52 -5.26 6.39 -13.53
N ALA A 53 -4.34 7.35 -13.76
CA ALA A 53 -4.12 7.90 -15.09
C ALA A 53 -3.72 6.80 -16.08
N GLY A 54 -2.79 5.91 -15.69
CA GLY A 54 -2.39 4.75 -16.46
C GLY A 54 -3.56 3.81 -16.78
N SER A 55 -4.44 3.56 -15.81
CA SER A 55 -5.61 2.72 -15.99
C SER A 55 -6.60 3.29 -16.99
N LEU A 56 -6.75 4.62 -17.06
CA LEU A 56 -7.70 5.29 -17.96
C LEU A 56 -7.21 5.37 -19.41
N ILE A 57 -5.89 5.37 -19.63
CA ILE A 57 -5.30 5.44 -20.98
C ILE A 57 -4.98 4.07 -21.58
N THR A 58 -5.18 2.99 -20.82
CA THR A 58 -4.83 1.63 -21.26
C THR A 58 -6.05 0.92 -21.84
N ASP A 59 -5.98 0.55 -23.11
CA ASP A 59 -7.07 -0.16 -23.80
C ASP A 59 -7.22 -1.63 -23.37
N ASN A 60 -6.17 -2.22 -22.80
CA ASN A 60 -6.18 -3.61 -22.36
C ASN A 60 -6.81 -3.75 -20.96
N VAL A 61 -7.96 -4.43 -20.89
CA VAL A 61 -8.74 -4.66 -19.67
C VAL A 61 -7.91 -5.28 -18.53
N LEU A 62 -7.02 -6.24 -18.83
CA LEU A 62 -6.16 -6.85 -17.82
C LEU A 62 -5.26 -5.80 -17.17
N PHE A 63 -4.52 -5.05 -17.99
CA PHE A 63 -3.59 -4.04 -17.48
C PHE A 63 -4.31 -2.88 -16.82
N ALA A 64 -5.43 -2.42 -17.38
CA ALA A 64 -6.28 -1.40 -16.77
C ALA A 64 -6.77 -1.85 -15.38
N ALA A 65 -7.26 -3.08 -15.25
CA ALA A 65 -7.69 -3.63 -13.97
C ALA A 65 -6.55 -3.70 -12.95
N LEU A 66 -5.36 -4.19 -13.35
CA LEU A 66 -4.20 -4.26 -12.46
C LEU A 66 -3.70 -2.88 -12.02
N LEU A 67 -3.69 -1.90 -12.92
CA LEU A 67 -3.35 -0.51 -12.60
C LEU A 67 -4.38 0.11 -11.64
N GLY A 68 -5.67 -0.18 -11.83
CA GLY A 68 -6.73 0.22 -10.91
C GLY A 68 -6.51 -0.35 -9.51
N VAL A 69 -6.30 -1.67 -9.40
CA VAL A 69 -6.02 -2.35 -8.12
C VAL A 69 -4.77 -1.80 -7.45
N PHE A 70 -3.68 -1.62 -8.21
CA PHE A 70 -2.43 -1.04 -7.71
C PHE A 70 -2.66 0.39 -7.17
N SER A 71 -3.48 1.18 -7.86
CA SER A 71 -3.78 2.55 -7.46
C SER A 71 -4.53 2.61 -6.14
N PHE A 72 -5.61 1.83 -6.01
CA PHE A 72 -6.39 1.80 -4.78
C PHE A 72 -5.62 1.14 -3.62
N SER A 73 -4.74 0.17 -3.91
CA SER A 73 -3.83 -0.38 -2.90
C SER A 73 -2.83 0.67 -2.40
N SER A 74 -2.34 1.53 -3.30
CA SER A 74 -1.49 2.67 -2.94
C SER A 74 -2.24 3.68 -2.08
N PHE A 75 -3.48 4.06 -2.46
CA PHE A 75 -4.29 4.95 -1.64
C PHE A 75 -4.62 4.37 -0.27
N TRP A 76 -4.97 3.08 -0.19
CA TRP A 76 -5.22 2.40 1.08
C TRP A 76 -3.99 2.42 1.98
N THR A 77 -2.80 2.21 1.40
CA THR A 77 -1.52 2.22 2.12
C THR A 77 -1.27 3.53 2.86
N ILE A 78 -1.77 4.67 2.36
CA ILE A 78 -1.69 5.95 3.06
C ILE A 78 -2.32 5.83 4.46
N LYS A 79 -3.58 5.38 4.53
CA LYS A 79 -4.29 5.18 5.80
C LYS A 79 -3.61 4.12 6.66
N GLU A 80 -3.21 3.02 6.03
CA GLU A 80 -2.58 1.89 6.71
C GLU A 80 -1.26 2.27 7.40
N ILE A 81 -0.46 3.17 6.82
CA ILE A 81 0.81 3.64 7.42
C ILE A 81 0.56 4.39 8.74
N PHE A 82 -0.48 5.22 8.82
CA PHE A 82 -0.84 5.90 10.06
C PHE A 82 -1.42 4.92 11.09
N GLU A 83 -2.25 3.98 10.67
CA GLU A 83 -2.74 2.93 11.58
C GLU A 83 -1.60 2.03 12.08
N GLN A 84 -0.60 1.75 11.23
CA GLN A 84 0.56 0.96 11.61
C GLN A 84 1.39 1.68 12.68
N GLU A 85 1.55 3.00 12.57
CA GLU A 85 2.20 3.83 13.58
C GLU A 85 1.46 3.71 14.94
N GLU A 86 0.12 3.72 14.94
CA GLU A 86 -0.66 3.47 16.16
C GLU A 86 -0.50 2.04 16.71
N ARG A 87 -0.38 1.04 15.84
CA ARG A 87 -0.17 -0.37 16.27
C ARG A 87 1.22 -0.54 16.90
N VAL A 88 2.24 0.15 16.40
CA VAL A 88 3.55 0.24 17.05
C VAL A 88 3.44 0.95 18.39
N ARG A 89 2.69 2.07 18.47
CA ARG A 89 2.43 2.77 19.74
C ARG A 89 1.75 1.88 20.78
N LYS A 90 0.83 1.00 20.37
CA LYS A 90 0.14 0.01 21.23
C LYS A 90 1.03 -1.19 21.61
N GLY A 91 2.24 -1.29 21.05
CA GLY A 91 3.16 -2.40 21.29
C GLY A 91 2.84 -3.68 20.54
N TRP A 92 1.94 -3.65 19.54
CA TRP A 92 1.59 -4.82 18.72
C TRP A 92 2.68 -5.16 17.69
N PHE A 93 3.50 -4.17 17.31
CA PHE A 93 4.62 -4.33 16.40
C PHE A 93 5.90 -3.75 17.04
N PRO A 94 7.08 -4.31 16.70
CA PRO A 94 8.34 -3.86 17.25
C PRO A 94 8.64 -2.43 16.79
N LYS A 95 8.89 -1.55 17.77
CA LYS A 95 9.35 -0.19 17.53
C LYS A 95 10.77 -0.20 16.97
N ASN A 96 11.04 0.62 15.95
CA ASN A 96 12.40 0.83 15.49
C ASN A 96 13.19 1.64 16.53
N PRO A 97 14.27 1.09 17.13
CA PRO A 97 15.05 1.78 18.17
C PRO A 97 15.79 3.03 17.64
N ASN A 98 16.03 3.10 16.32
CA ASN A 98 16.70 4.24 15.70
C ASN A 98 15.74 5.39 15.36
N ARG A 99 14.43 5.24 15.61
CA ARG A 99 13.41 6.24 15.29
C ARG A 99 12.87 6.89 16.56
N VAL A 100 12.88 8.23 16.56
CA VAL A 100 12.15 9.03 17.55
C VAL A 100 10.73 9.26 17.04
N TYR A 101 9.76 8.78 17.79
CA TYR A 101 8.35 9.00 17.50
C TYR A 101 7.86 10.29 18.16
N SER A 102 6.82 10.91 17.60
CA SER A 102 6.29 12.18 18.12
C SER A 102 5.85 12.09 19.58
N TRP A 103 5.29 10.94 19.98
CA TRP A 103 4.82 10.69 21.36
C TRP A 103 5.92 10.31 22.35
N ASP A 104 7.15 10.01 21.91
CA ASP A 104 8.26 9.73 22.83
C ASP A 104 8.63 10.97 23.67
N ASN A 105 8.34 12.16 23.14
CA ASN A 105 8.57 13.42 23.83
C ASN A 105 7.41 13.83 24.76
N GLU A 106 6.23 13.21 24.62
CA GLU A 106 5.07 13.48 25.49
C GLU A 106 5.20 12.76 26.84
N SER A 107 5.75 11.54 26.87
CA SER A 107 6.00 10.83 28.13
C SER A 107 6.97 11.56 29.05
N ASN A 108 8.02 12.19 28.49
CA ASN A 108 9.02 12.96 29.26
C ASN A 108 8.50 14.30 29.83
N LYS A 109 7.29 14.74 29.47
CA LYS A 109 6.67 15.96 30.05
C LYS A 109 5.75 15.67 31.23
N THR A 110 5.48 14.39 31.50
CA THR A 110 4.52 13.96 32.52
C THR A 110 5.20 13.33 33.75
N GLU A 111 6.53 13.24 33.73
CA GLU A 111 7.40 12.97 34.89
C GLU A 111 7.96 14.28 35.45
#